data_AF-A0A968KTV1-F1
#
_entry.id   AF-A0A968KTV1-F1
#
_cell.length_a   1.000
_cell.length_b   1.000
_cell.length_c   1.000
_cell.angle_alpha   90.00
_cell.angle_beta   90.00
_cell.angle_gamma   90.00
#
_symmetry.space_group_name_H-M   'P 1'
#
loop_
_entity.id
_entity.type
_entity.pdbx_description
1 polymer ?
#
loop_
_entity_poly.entity_id
_entity_poly.type
_entity_poly.pdbx_seq_one_letter_code
_entity_poly.pdbx_strand_id
1 'polypeptide(L)'
;MQEQNHDIVHHLDLIERQFFSKQRGFMRDFGLLVFPFFTFFDALLDRMELDMKASYQKLYPWQRWWYRPKSAVIEQSIENFYQSIKQQWIGVQRDASEAFVERYDQLLKTLRELEAHLPSECEGIYEQLLINLSSASAIFFVIKSERWHDDALDHMGMILGEHAFAVLPLREHWQERLIRIHGGQYLQDMELLLQEERIRFHQALHGALLGIYQPVHDEMYHSWQEFSKKIRATSC
;
A
#
# COMPACT_ATOMS: atom_id res chain seq x y z
N MET A 1 8.28 -38.44 -19.61
CA MET A 1 9.04 -37.30 -20.18
C MET A 1 8.12 -36.25 -20.81
N GLN A 2 7.31 -36.56 -21.84
CA GLN A 2 6.44 -35.55 -22.46
C GLN A 2 5.32 -35.01 -21.53
N GLU A 3 4.67 -35.86 -20.73
CA GLU A 3 3.66 -35.42 -19.74
C GLU A 3 4.28 -34.54 -18.65
N GLN A 4 5.42 -34.96 -18.09
CA GLN A 4 6.14 -34.21 -17.04
C GLN A 4 6.63 -32.83 -17.53
N ASN A 5 7.10 -32.72 -18.78
CA ASN A 5 7.45 -31.44 -19.38
C ASN A 5 6.22 -30.55 -19.60
N HIS A 6 5.06 -31.14 -19.91
CA HIS A 6 3.81 -30.39 -20.02
C HIS A 6 3.37 -29.81 -18.67
N ASP A 7 3.55 -30.58 -17.59
CA ASP A 7 3.23 -30.16 -16.22
C ASP A 7 4.15 -29.01 -15.75
N ILE A 8 5.46 -29.08 -16.01
CA ILE A 8 6.40 -28.00 -15.68
C ILE A 8 6.01 -26.70 -16.39
N VAL A 9 5.80 -26.76 -17.71
CA VAL A 9 5.43 -25.59 -18.52
C VAL A 9 4.11 -24.99 -18.03
N HIS A 10 3.14 -25.83 -17.68
CA HIS A 10 1.87 -25.40 -17.12
C HIS A 10 2.05 -24.64 -15.79
N HIS A 11 2.87 -25.16 -14.87
CA HIS A 11 3.15 -24.50 -13.59
C HIS A 11 3.88 -23.17 -13.77
N LEU A 12 4.83 -23.08 -14.69
CA LEU A 12 5.50 -21.82 -15.04
C LEU A 12 4.49 -20.78 -15.56
N ASP A 13 3.61 -21.16 -16.49
CA ASP A 13 2.57 -20.27 -17.01
C ASP A 13 1.58 -19.84 -15.91
N LEU A 14 1.26 -20.74 -14.97
CA LEU A 14 0.39 -20.45 -13.83
C LEU A 14 1.01 -19.38 -12.92
N ILE A 15 2.26 -19.57 -12.51
CA ILE A 15 2.99 -18.62 -11.65
C ILE A 15 3.08 -17.25 -12.34
N GLU A 16 3.43 -17.23 -13.62
CA GLU A 16 3.53 -15.98 -14.39
C GLU A 16 2.19 -15.23 -14.45
N ARG A 17 1.10 -15.94 -14.74
CA ARG A 17 -0.24 -15.32 -14.79
C ARG A 17 -0.71 -14.82 -13.43
N GLN A 18 -0.47 -15.59 -12.37
CA GLN A 18 -0.97 -15.29 -11.03
C GLN A 18 -0.16 -14.21 -10.32
N PHE A 19 1.16 -14.21 -10.43
CA PHE A 19 2.02 -13.39 -9.58
C PHE A 19 2.71 -12.25 -10.36
N PHE A 20 2.99 -12.46 -11.64
CA PHE A 20 3.85 -11.56 -12.42
C PHE A 20 3.14 -10.84 -13.58
N SER A 21 1.86 -11.13 -13.81
CA SER A 21 1.13 -10.49 -14.90
C SER A 21 0.83 -9.02 -14.58
N LYS A 22 0.95 -8.15 -15.60
CA LYS A 22 0.57 -6.73 -15.47
C LYS A 22 -0.90 -6.48 -15.09
N GLN A 23 -1.77 -7.49 -15.26
CA GLN A 23 -3.22 -7.39 -15.04
C GLN A 23 -3.71 -8.05 -13.75
N ARG A 24 -2.98 -9.02 -13.19
CA ARG A 24 -3.40 -9.82 -12.02
C ARG A 24 -2.27 -10.16 -11.04
N GLY A 25 -1.05 -9.69 -11.28
CA GLY A 25 0.11 -9.93 -10.44
C GLY A 25 0.18 -9.02 -9.21
N PHE A 26 1.26 -9.18 -8.44
CA PHE A 26 1.48 -8.48 -7.17
C PHE A 26 1.25 -6.94 -7.23
N MET A 27 1.44 -6.29 -8.39
CA MET A 27 1.13 -4.86 -8.61
C MET A 27 -0.36 -4.50 -8.41
N ARG A 28 -1.28 -5.37 -8.87
CA ARG A 28 -2.71 -5.14 -8.68
C ARG A 28 -3.07 -5.32 -7.21
N ASP A 29 -2.50 -6.35 -6.59
CA ASP A 29 -2.73 -6.64 -5.18
C ASP A 29 -2.20 -5.47 -4.34
N PHE A 30 -1.04 -4.91 -4.68
CA PHE A 30 -0.56 -3.65 -4.11
C PHE A 30 -1.57 -2.50 -4.22
N GLY A 31 -2.20 -2.30 -5.38
CA GLY A 31 -3.29 -1.32 -5.53
C GLY A 31 -4.48 -1.58 -4.60
N LEU A 32 -4.81 -2.86 -4.33
CA LEU A 32 -5.85 -3.26 -3.38
C LEU A 32 -5.43 -3.05 -1.92
N LEU A 33 -4.13 -3.08 -1.61
CA LEU A 33 -3.57 -2.79 -0.28
C LEU A 33 -3.66 -1.31 0.09
N VAL A 34 -3.51 -0.43 -0.90
CA VAL A 34 -3.58 1.03 -0.69
C VAL A 34 -5.03 1.55 -0.74
N PHE A 35 -5.95 0.79 -1.34
CA PHE A 35 -7.35 1.22 -1.49
C PHE A 35 -8.10 1.47 -0.16
N PRO A 36 -7.97 0.62 0.87
CA PRO A 36 -8.52 0.90 2.20
C PRO A 36 -8.02 2.23 2.77
N PHE A 37 -6.78 2.63 2.46
CA PHE A 37 -6.19 3.86 2.95
C PHE A 37 -6.73 5.12 2.27
N PHE A 38 -6.91 5.09 0.94
CA PHE A 38 -7.55 6.19 0.22
C PHE A 38 -8.99 6.40 0.72
N THR A 39 -9.74 5.29 0.86
CA THR A 39 -11.12 5.32 1.36
C THR A 39 -11.19 5.85 2.79
N PHE A 40 -10.25 5.45 3.64
CA PHE A 40 -10.17 5.88 5.04
C PHE A 40 -9.85 7.38 5.18
N PHE A 41 -8.82 7.86 4.48
CA PHE A 41 -8.45 9.27 4.52
C PHE A 41 -9.58 10.16 3.98
N ASP A 42 -10.27 9.72 2.93
CA ASP A 42 -11.42 10.43 2.38
C ASP A 42 -12.54 10.56 3.41
N ALA A 43 -12.87 9.46 4.10
CA ALA A 43 -13.89 9.46 5.16
C ALA A 43 -13.51 10.35 6.34
N LEU A 44 -12.22 10.46 6.68
CA LEU A 44 -11.75 11.37 7.72
C LEU A 44 -11.79 12.84 7.31
N LEU A 45 -11.43 13.14 6.06
CA LEU A 45 -11.59 14.50 5.51
C LEU A 45 -13.07 14.91 5.50
N ASP A 46 -13.97 13.99 5.09
CA ASP A 46 -15.41 14.23 5.11
C ASP A 46 -15.91 14.47 6.55
N ARG A 47 -15.41 13.69 7.52
CA ARG A 47 -15.75 13.89 8.93
C ARG A 47 -15.27 15.25 9.46
N MET A 48 -14.05 15.65 9.10
CA MET A 48 -13.52 16.96 9.47
C MET A 48 -14.36 18.09 8.85
N GLU A 49 -14.75 17.96 7.59
CA GLU A 49 -15.66 18.88 6.91
C GLU A 49 -16.97 19.02 7.69
N LEU A 50 -17.57 17.90 8.10
CA LEU A 50 -18.80 17.86 8.88
C LEU A 50 -18.63 18.52 10.26
N ASP A 51 -17.55 18.23 10.98
CA ASP A 51 -17.29 18.79 12.31
C ASP A 51 -17.07 20.32 12.25
N MET A 52 -16.40 20.80 11.20
CA MET A 52 -16.21 22.23 10.96
C MET A 52 -17.53 22.91 10.55
N LYS A 53 -18.34 22.28 9.69
CA LYS A 53 -19.69 22.74 9.33
C LYS A 53 -20.62 22.78 10.54
N ALA A 54 -20.62 21.74 11.39
CA ALA A 54 -21.45 21.66 12.58
C ALA A 54 -21.04 22.71 13.62
N SER A 55 -19.74 22.92 13.82
CA SER A 55 -19.21 23.98 14.68
C SER A 55 -19.61 25.36 14.19
N TYR A 56 -19.59 25.56 12.88
CA TYR A 56 -20.05 26.79 12.23
C TYR A 56 -21.54 27.04 12.47
N GLN A 57 -22.40 26.05 12.21
CA GLN A 57 -23.86 26.15 12.35
C GLN A 57 -24.31 26.41 13.79
N LYS A 58 -23.64 25.79 14.78
CA LYS A 58 -23.93 26.02 16.21
C LYS A 58 -23.65 27.47 16.65
N LEU A 59 -22.60 28.08 16.09
CA LEU A 59 -22.18 29.43 16.45
C LEU A 59 -23.00 30.51 15.72
N TYR A 60 -23.55 30.19 14.54
CA TYR A 60 -24.26 31.16 13.70
C TYR A 60 -25.62 30.63 13.17
N PRO A 61 -26.60 30.35 14.06
CA PRO A 61 -27.88 29.73 13.68
C PRO A 61 -28.84 30.62 12.86
N TRP A 62 -28.68 31.95 12.89
CA TRP A 62 -29.56 32.90 12.18
C TRP A 62 -28.73 33.89 11.35
N GLN A 63 -28.41 33.50 10.11
CA GLN A 63 -27.73 34.26 9.04
C GLN A 63 -26.32 34.85 9.33
N ARG A 64 -25.30 34.27 8.68
CA ARG A 64 -24.55 34.84 7.53
C ARG A 64 -23.27 34.01 7.38
N TRP A 65 -23.09 33.43 6.20
CA TRP A 65 -21.98 32.56 5.76
C TRP A 65 -20.57 33.24 5.78
N TRP A 66 -20.44 34.34 6.52
CA TRP A 66 -19.34 35.31 6.48
C TRP A 66 -18.44 35.26 7.72
N TYR A 67 -18.85 34.56 8.79
CA TYR A 67 -18.09 34.52 10.04
C TYR A 67 -17.25 33.26 10.19
N ARG A 68 -15.94 33.42 10.36
CA ARG A 68 -14.97 32.32 10.50
C ARG A 68 -15.04 31.64 11.88
N PRO A 69 -14.83 30.30 11.99
CA PRO A 69 -14.63 29.62 13.27
C PRO A 69 -13.42 30.17 14.04
N LYS A 70 -13.45 30.11 15.37
CA LYS A 70 -12.28 30.49 16.20
C LYS A 70 -11.09 29.55 15.92
N SER A 71 -9.88 30.08 15.93
CA SER A 71 -8.63 29.31 15.68
C SER A 71 -8.53 28.05 16.53
N ALA A 72 -8.84 28.16 17.83
CA ALA A 72 -8.81 27.04 18.77
C ALA A 72 -9.72 25.85 18.36
N VAL A 73 -10.84 26.11 17.69
CA VAL A 73 -11.74 25.06 17.19
C VAL A 73 -11.11 24.35 15.99
N ILE A 74 -10.47 25.11 15.09
CA ILE A 74 -9.75 24.56 13.93
C ILE A 74 -8.57 23.70 14.42
N GLU A 75 -7.79 24.21 15.37
CA GLU A 75 -6.67 23.52 16.00
C GLU A 75 -7.07 22.18 16.62
N GLN A 76 -8.16 22.17 17.40
CA GLN A 76 -8.66 20.96 18.03
C GLN A 76 -9.17 19.93 17.01
N SER A 77 -9.86 20.38 15.95
CA SER A 77 -10.33 19.50 14.89
C SER A 77 -9.16 18.84 14.14
N ILE A 78 -8.12 19.62 13.85
CA ILE A 78 -6.90 19.11 13.22
C ILE A 78 -6.18 18.12 14.16
N GLU A 79 -6.02 18.43 15.46
CA GLU A 79 -5.44 17.48 16.43
C GLU A 79 -6.21 16.15 16.46
N ASN A 80 -7.54 16.23 16.59
CA ASN A 80 -8.40 15.05 16.62
C ASN A 80 -8.27 14.22 15.34
N PHE A 81 -8.12 14.89 14.18
CA PHE A 81 -7.86 14.24 12.91
C PHE A 81 -6.54 13.45 12.92
N TYR A 82 -5.41 14.04 13.31
CA TYR A 82 -4.13 13.31 13.37
C TYR A 82 -4.14 12.17 14.39
N GLN A 83 -4.79 12.34 15.54
CA GLN A 83 -4.92 11.26 16.53
C GLN A 83 -5.77 10.11 15.98
N SER A 84 -6.88 10.42 15.29
CA SER A 84 -7.75 9.42 14.69
C SER A 84 -7.04 8.65 13.58
N ILE A 85 -6.25 9.34 12.74
CA ILE A 85 -5.38 8.69 11.76
C ILE A 85 -4.44 7.75 12.47
N LYS A 86 -3.66 8.23 13.46
CA LYS A 86 -2.66 7.42 14.17
C LYS A 86 -3.24 6.14 14.79
N GLN A 87 -4.42 6.24 15.41
CA GLN A 87 -5.04 5.09 16.09
C GLN A 87 -5.56 4.03 15.11
N GLN A 88 -6.25 4.46 14.04
CA GLN A 88 -6.85 3.51 13.10
C GLN A 88 -5.84 2.96 12.09
N TRP A 89 -4.74 3.69 11.90
CA TRP A 89 -3.66 3.31 11.02
C TRP A 89 -3.03 1.96 11.38
N ILE A 90 -2.93 1.62 12.66
CA ILE A 90 -2.42 0.32 13.13
C ILE A 90 -3.25 -0.84 12.55
N GLY A 91 -4.57 -0.68 12.43
CA GLY A 91 -5.44 -1.70 11.86
C GLY A 91 -5.26 -1.84 10.35
N VAL A 92 -5.25 -0.72 9.62
CA VAL A 92 -5.09 -0.71 8.15
C VAL A 92 -3.71 -1.24 7.74
N GLN A 93 -2.66 -0.90 8.49
CA GLN A 93 -1.32 -1.45 8.29
C GLN A 93 -1.33 -2.97 8.39
N ARG A 94 -1.98 -3.51 9.43
CA ARG A 94 -2.04 -4.94 9.68
C ARG A 94 -2.78 -5.66 8.55
N ASP A 95 -3.97 -5.21 8.19
CA ASP A 95 -4.78 -5.83 7.13
C ASP A 95 -4.03 -5.83 5.78
N ALA A 96 -3.32 -4.73 5.48
CA ALA A 96 -2.51 -4.64 4.27
C ALA A 96 -1.28 -5.56 4.32
N SER A 97 -0.57 -5.59 5.45
CA SER A 97 0.55 -6.52 5.64
C SER A 97 0.11 -7.97 5.50
N GLU A 98 -1.05 -8.35 6.07
CA GLU A 98 -1.60 -9.70 6.00
C GLU A 98 -1.83 -10.14 4.57
N ALA A 99 -2.53 -9.34 3.76
CA ALA A 99 -2.78 -9.67 2.37
C ALA A 99 -1.49 -9.81 1.52
N PHE A 100 -0.46 -9.01 1.79
CA PHE A 100 0.82 -9.11 1.07
C PHE A 100 1.64 -10.33 1.48
N VAL A 101 1.69 -10.61 2.78
CA VAL A 101 2.36 -11.78 3.36
C VAL A 101 1.69 -13.07 2.89
N GLU A 102 0.35 -13.14 2.90
CA GLU A 102 -0.40 -14.29 2.36
C GLU A 102 -0.10 -14.51 0.87
N ARG A 103 0.02 -13.43 0.09
CA ARG A 103 0.31 -13.53 -1.34
C ARG A 103 1.72 -14.03 -1.62
N TYR A 104 2.69 -13.58 -0.83
CA TYR A 104 4.07 -14.07 -0.92
C TYR A 104 4.19 -15.53 -0.46
N ASP A 105 3.48 -15.91 0.60
CA ASP A 105 3.38 -17.32 1.03
C ASP A 105 2.77 -18.22 -0.05
N GLN A 106 1.75 -17.76 -0.76
CA GLN A 106 1.19 -18.47 -1.92
C GLN A 106 2.23 -18.65 -3.04
N LEU A 107 3.01 -17.63 -3.36
CA LEU A 107 4.09 -17.75 -4.34
C LEU A 107 5.09 -18.83 -3.91
N LEU A 108 5.55 -18.80 -2.66
CA LEU A 108 6.50 -19.79 -2.14
C LEU A 108 5.92 -21.21 -2.15
N LYS A 109 4.64 -21.38 -1.82
CA LYS A 109 3.94 -22.66 -1.91
C LYS A 109 3.89 -23.19 -3.35
N THR A 110 3.50 -22.36 -4.31
CA THR A 110 3.47 -22.76 -5.73
C THR A 110 4.87 -23.04 -6.28
N LEU A 111 5.92 -22.36 -5.79
CA LEU A 111 7.31 -22.67 -6.15
C LEU A 111 7.76 -24.04 -5.60
N ARG A 112 7.39 -24.39 -4.36
CA ARG A 112 7.66 -25.73 -3.79
C ARG A 112 6.92 -26.84 -4.53
N GLU A 113 5.70 -26.58 -4.99
CA GLU A 113 4.97 -27.51 -5.85
C GLU A 113 5.71 -27.71 -7.18
N LEU A 114 6.19 -26.64 -7.80
CA LEU A 114 7.01 -26.71 -9.02
C LEU A 114 8.30 -27.51 -8.80
N GLU A 115 8.99 -27.32 -7.67
CA GLU A 115 10.22 -28.04 -7.31
C GLU A 115 10.06 -29.55 -7.38
N ALA A 116 8.94 -30.09 -6.88
CA ALA A 116 8.64 -31.52 -6.92
C ALA A 116 8.55 -32.09 -8.35
N HIS A 117 8.35 -31.23 -9.34
CA HIS A 117 8.27 -31.60 -10.76
C HIS A 117 9.58 -31.35 -11.52
N LEU A 118 10.52 -30.59 -10.96
CA LEU A 118 11.76 -30.23 -11.64
C LEU A 118 12.74 -31.42 -11.73
N PRO A 119 13.44 -31.57 -12.86
CA PRO A 119 14.55 -32.52 -12.96
C PRO A 119 15.73 -32.10 -12.05
N SER A 120 16.52 -33.06 -11.56
CA SER A 120 17.65 -32.81 -10.65
C SER A 120 18.71 -31.86 -11.23
N GLU A 121 18.90 -31.85 -12.54
CA GLU A 121 19.81 -30.92 -13.23
C GLU A 121 19.37 -29.45 -13.16
N CYS A 122 18.12 -29.18 -12.76
CA CYS A 122 17.58 -27.85 -12.55
C CYS A 122 17.65 -27.38 -11.09
N GLU A 123 18.08 -28.21 -10.14
CA GLU A 123 18.12 -27.89 -8.70
C GLU A 123 18.90 -26.59 -8.44
N GLY A 124 20.12 -26.46 -8.96
CA GLY A 124 20.92 -25.25 -8.76
C GLY A 124 20.32 -23.99 -9.40
N ILE A 125 19.51 -24.14 -10.47
CA ILE A 125 18.80 -23.02 -11.10
C ILE A 125 17.64 -22.57 -10.21
N TYR A 126 16.95 -23.51 -9.59
CA TYR A 126 15.86 -23.25 -8.64
C TYR A 126 16.36 -22.64 -7.32
N GLU A 127 17.46 -23.17 -6.75
CA GLU A 127 18.09 -22.58 -5.55
C GLU A 127 18.46 -21.11 -5.78
N GLN A 128 19.03 -20.80 -6.96
CA GLN A 128 19.37 -19.42 -7.32
C GLN A 128 18.13 -18.52 -7.42
N LEU A 129 17.01 -19.03 -7.93
CA LEU A 129 15.74 -18.29 -7.93
C LEU A 129 15.33 -17.93 -6.50
N LEU A 130 15.35 -18.88 -5.57
CA LEU A 130 14.95 -18.63 -4.18
C LEU A 130 15.87 -17.60 -3.50
N ILE A 131 17.17 -17.66 -3.75
CA ILE A 131 18.14 -16.66 -3.25
C ILE A 131 17.80 -15.27 -3.79
N ASN A 132 17.53 -15.16 -5.09
CA ASN A 132 17.23 -13.88 -5.72
C ASN A 132 15.90 -13.32 -5.21
N LEU A 133 14.86 -14.14 -5.10
CA LEU A 133 13.56 -13.73 -4.56
C LEU A 133 13.68 -13.27 -3.11
N SER A 134 14.39 -14.02 -2.27
CA SER A 134 14.62 -13.63 -0.87
C SER A 134 15.43 -12.35 -0.75
N SER A 135 16.38 -12.10 -1.66
CA SER A 135 17.19 -10.89 -1.65
C SER A 135 16.40 -9.67 -2.13
N ALA A 136 15.65 -9.81 -3.21
CA ALA A 136 14.79 -8.77 -3.76
C ALA A 136 13.73 -8.32 -2.75
N SER A 137 13.17 -9.28 -2.01
CA SER A 137 12.07 -9.04 -1.08
C SER A 137 12.53 -8.75 0.35
N ALA A 138 13.84 -8.64 0.61
CA ALA A 138 14.41 -8.46 1.95
C ALA A 138 13.97 -7.16 2.65
N ILE A 139 13.55 -6.16 1.87
CA ILE A 139 12.96 -4.92 2.38
C ILE A 139 11.62 -5.20 3.08
N PHE A 140 10.87 -6.21 2.65
CA PHE A 140 9.54 -6.51 3.21
C PHE A 140 9.54 -7.76 4.11
N PHE A 141 10.36 -8.76 3.81
CA PHE A 141 10.32 -10.07 4.46
C PHE A 141 11.69 -10.45 5.03
N VAL A 142 11.75 -10.66 6.35
CA VAL A 142 12.92 -11.24 7.01
C VAL A 142 12.72 -12.75 7.17
N ILE A 143 13.00 -13.53 6.12
CA ILE A 143 12.64 -14.96 5.99
C ILE A 143 13.51 -15.90 6.86
N LYS A 144 14.36 -15.38 7.76
CA LYS A 144 15.31 -16.19 8.56
C LYS A 144 14.73 -16.77 9.85
N SER A 145 13.45 -16.53 10.12
CA SER A 145 12.76 -16.87 11.37
C SER A 145 11.72 -17.97 11.13
N GLU A 146 11.55 -18.88 12.09
CA GLU A 146 10.40 -19.80 12.10
C GLU A 146 9.06 -19.05 12.20
N ARG A 147 9.10 -17.78 12.61
CA ARG A 147 7.97 -16.85 12.67
C ARG A 147 8.05 -15.76 11.61
N TRP A 148 8.62 -16.06 10.45
CA TRP A 148 8.84 -15.05 9.39
C TRP A 148 7.55 -14.34 8.96
N HIS A 149 6.38 -15.00 9.07
CA HIS A 149 5.09 -14.36 8.82
C HIS A 149 4.85 -13.20 9.78
N ASP A 150 4.95 -13.43 11.10
CA ASP A 150 4.74 -12.40 12.12
C ASP A 150 5.77 -11.27 11.98
N ASP A 151 7.04 -11.62 11.76
CA ASP A 151 8.13 -10.66 11.60
C ASP A 151 7.92 -9.79 10.33
N ALA A 152 7.41 -10.38 9.24
CA ALA A 152 7.06 -9.66 8.02
C ALA A 152 5.84 -8.74 8.21
N LEU A 153 4.84 -9.17 8.99
CA LEU A 153 3.67 -8.35 9.29
C LEU A 153 4.07 -7.06 10.03
N ASP A 154 4.91 -7.20 11.05
CA ASP A 154 5.40 -6.08 11.84
C ASP A 154 6.28 -5.14 10.99
N HIS A 155 7.20 -5.69 10.20
CA HIS A 155 8.12 -4.89 9.38
C HIS A 155 7.41 -4.15 8.25
N MET A 156 6.49 -4.83 7.55
CA MET A 156 5.65 -4.19 6.55
C MET A 156 4.75 -3.11 7.14
N GLY A 157 4.18 -3.37 8.32
CA GLY A 157 3.38 -2.40 9.04
C GLY A 157 4.20 -1.13 9.29
N MET A 158 5.43 -1.27 9.79
CA MET A 158 6.35 -0.14 9.96
C MET A 158 6.60 0.63 8.66
N ILE A 159 6.99 -0.05 7.57
CA ILE A 159 7.30 0.58 6.28
C ILE A 159 6.09 1.35 5.74
N LEU A 160 4.94 0.70 5.66
CA LEU A 160 3.71 1.36 5.23
C LEU A 160 3.46 2.59 6.11
N GLY A 161 3.69 2.47 7.42
CA GLY A 161 3.51 3.53 8.39
C GLY A 161 4.37 4.75 8.19
N GLU A 162 5.67 4.55 8.14
CA GLU A 162 6.63 5.63 7.94
C GLU A 162 6.31 6.41 6.67
N HIS A 163 5.98 5.72 5.58
CA HIS A 163 5.67 6.35 4.31
C HIS A 163 4.31 7.06 4.29
N ALA A 164 3.28 6.47 4.91
CA ALA A 164 1.96 7.09 5.04
C ALA A 164 1.97 8.35 5.92
N PHE A 165 2.68 8.32 7.05
CA PHE A 165 2.78 9.50 7.92
C PHE A 165 3.62 10.61 7.30
N ALA A 166 4.66 10.26 6.54
CA ALA A 166 5.52 11.25 5.88
C ALA A 166 4.78 12.05 4.80
N VAL A 167 3.73 11.48 4.18
CA VAL A 167 2.93 12.13 3.13
C VAL A 167 1.67 12.81 3.66
N LEU A 168 1.36 12.68 4.95
CA LEU A 168 0.28 13.47 5.54
C LEU A 168 0.59 14.97 5.37
N PRO A 169 -0.45 15.80 5.24
CA PRO A 169 -0.27 17.24 5.30
C PRO A 169 0.55 17.61 6.55
N LEU A 170 1.38 18.65 6.46
CA LEU A 170 2.04 19.18 7.66
C LEU A 170 1.00 19.92 8.48
N ARG A 171 0.87 19.56 9.76
CA ARG A 171 -0.16 20.09 10.65
C ARG A 171 -0.18 21.61 10.67
N GLU A 172 0.99 22.21 10.84
CA GLU A 172 1.16 23.66 10.94
C GLU A 172 0.76 24.35 9.62
N HIS A 173 1.19 23.79 8.49
CA HIS A 173 0.84 24.31 7.17
C HIS A 173 -0.66 24.24 6.89
N TRP A 174 -1.28 23.13 7.27
CA TRP A 174 -2.70 22.88 7.09
C TRP A 174 -3.55 23.81 7.95
N GLN A 175 -3.17 23.95 9.21
CA GLN A 175 -3.77 24.89 10.16
C GLN A 175 -3.68 26.33 9.63
N GLU A 176 -2.51 26.76 9.19
CA GLU A 176 -2.33 28.09 8.62
C GLU A 176 -3.23 28.33 7.41
N ARG A 177 -3.36 27.34 6.50
CA ARG A 177 -4.22 27.46 5.32
C ARG A 177 -5.69 27.59 5.70
N LEU A 178 -6.18 26.75 6.61
CA LEU A 178 -7.56 26.84 7.13
C LEU A 178 -7.82 28.15 7.89
N ILE A 179 -6.79 28.70 8.55
CA ILE A 179 -6.85 29.99 9.22
C ILE A 179 -6.89 31.14 8.19
N ARG A 180 -6.20 31.05 7.06
CA ARG A 180 -6.12 32.12 6.06
C ARG A 180 -7.37 32.23 5.16
N ILE A 181 -8.33 31.31 5.25
CA ILE A 181 -9.59 31.42 4.52
C ILE A 181 -10.39 32.63 5.03
N HIS A 182 -10.64 33.61 4.15
CA HIS A 182 -11.29 34.88 4.49
C HIS A 182 -12.69 35.00 3.84
N GLY A 183 -13.67 35.57 4.56
CA GLY A 183 -14.91 36.11 3.97
C GLY A 183 -16.12 35.15 3.88
N GLY A 184 -17.11 35.56 3.07
CA GLY A 184 -18.43 34.94 2.85
C GLY A 184 -18.46 33.55 2.23
N GLN A 185 -17.30 33.00 1.88
CA GLN A 185 -17.12 31.74 1.16
C GLN A 185 -16.34 30.69 1.96
N TYR A 186 -16.19 30.90 3.29
CA TYR A 186 -15.38 30.05 4.15
C TYR A 186 -15.62 28.54 3.97
N LEU A 187 -16.89 28.13 3.87
CA LEU A 187 -17.24 26.71 3.70
C LEU A 187 -16.82 26.18 2.32
N GLN A 188 -17.01 26.97 1.27
CA GLN A 188 -16.65 26.58 -0.11
C GLN A 188 -15.13 26.50 -0.28
N ASP A 189 -14.39 27.47 0.23
CA ASP A 189 -12.93 27.49 0.16
C ASP A 189 -12.31 26.38 1.03
N MET A 190 -12.96 26.04 2.16
CA MET A 190 -12.57 24.91 3.00
C MET A 190 -12.80 23.58 2.27
N GLU A 191 -13.96 23.39 1.64
CA GLU A 191 -14.24 22.21 0.81
C GLU A 191 -13.20 22.06 -0.31
N LEU A 192 -12.90 23.15 -1.04
CA LEU A 192 -11.86 23.15 -2.08
C LEU A 192 -10.49 22.75 -1.51
N LEU A 193 -10.10 23.33 -0.36
CA LEU A 193 -8.85 22.97 0.32
C LEU A 193 -8.82 21.48 0.72
N LEU A 194 -9.91 20.93 1.24
CA LEU A 194 -9.99 19.51 1.60
C LEU A 194 -9.88 18.60 0.36
N GLN A 195 -10.46 18.99 -0.77
CA GLN A 195 -10.32 18.25 -2.04
C GLN A 195 -8.89 18.32 -2.61
N GLU A 196 -8.24 19.48 -2.55
CA GLU A 196 -6.83 19.61 -2.95
C GLU A 196 -5.95 18.68 -2.12
N GLU A 197 -6.22 18.58 -0.82
CA GLU A 197 -5.43 17.81 0.13
C GLU A 197 -5.70 16.32 0.01
N ARG A 198 -6.94 15.94 -0.33
CA ARG A 198 -7.30 14.59 -0.80
C ARG A 198 -6.43 14.17 -1.99
N ILE A 199 -6.46 14.97 -3.05
CA ILE A 199 -5.74 14.66 -4.30
C ILE A 199 -4.23 14.59 -4.03
N ARG A 200 -3.68 15.58 -3.32
CA ARG A 200 -2.27 15.64 -2.97
C ARG A 200 -1.83 14.44 -2.17
N PHE A 201 -2.58 14.07 -1.13
CA PHE A 201 -2.27 12.93 -0.30
C PHE A 201 -2.34 11.63 -1.10
N HIS A 202 -3.39 11.44 -1.90
CA HIS A 202 -3.54 10.26 -2.76
C HIS A 202 -2.34 10.11 -3.70
N GLN A 203 -1.96 11.18 -4.39
CA GLN A 203 -0.82 11.19 -5.31
C GLN A 203 0.51 10.95 -4.60
N ALA A 204 0.75 11.63 -3.48
CA ALA A 204 1.99 11.53 -2.73
C ALA A 204 2.18 10.13 -2.14
N LEU A 205 1.13 9.57 -1.52
CA LEU A 205 1.17 8.21 -1.02
C LEU A 205 1.34 7.20 -2.15
N HIS A 206 0.55 7.31 -3.22
CA HIS A 206 0.65 6.40 -4.35
C HIS A 206 2.07 6.40 -4.93
N GLY A 207 2.66 7.58 -5.11
CA GLY A 207 4.03 7.74 -5.58
C GLY A 207 5.07 7.15 -4.63
N ALA A 208 4.94 7.40 -3.32
CA ALA A 208 5.85 6.86 -2.31
C ALA A 208 5.80 5.33 -2.27
N LEU A 209 4.59 4.77 -2.24
CA LEU A 209 4.34 3.34 -2.17
C LEU A 209 4.79 2.63 -3.45
N LEU A 210 4.49 3.17 -4.64
CA LEU A 210 5.03 2.66 -5.90
C LEU A 210 6.56 2.73 -5.95
N GLY A 211 7.17 3.79 -5.43
CA GLY A 211 8.63 3.96 -5.42
C GLY A 211 9.37 2.87 -4.65
N ILE A 212 8.75 2.27 -3.63
CA ILE A 212 9.32 1.19 -2.83
C ILE A 212 9.00 -0.17 -3.46
N TYR A 213 7.77 -0.33 -3.93
CA TYR A 213 7.27 -1.61 -4.42
C TYR A 213 7.80 -1.95 -5.82
N GLN A 214 7.85 -0.98 -6.74
CA GLN A 214 8.22 -1.20 -8.14
C GLN A 214 9.61 -1.85 -8.30
N PRO A 215 10.67 -1.40 -7.60
CA PRO A 215 11.98 -2.06 -7.68
C PRO A 215 11.96 -3.53 -7.23
N VAL A 216 11.23 -3.84 -6.16
CA VAL A 216 11.11 -5.21 -5.65
C VAL A 216 10.40 -6.10 -6.65
N HIS A 217 9.29 -5.62 -7.20
CA HIS A 217 8.55 -6.33 -8.24
C HIS A 217 9.41 -6.57 -9.47
N ASP A 218 10.12 -5.55 -9.96
CA ASP A 218 10.90 -5.65 -11.19
C ASP A 218 12.08 -6.63 -11.04
N GLU A 219 12.72 -6.65 -9.87
CA GLU A 219 13.79 -7.60 -9.55
C GLU A 219 13.25 -9.04 -9.43
N MET A 220 12.13 -9.23 -8.74
CA MET A 220 11.47 -10.54 -8.66
C MET A 220 11.01 -11.03 -10.04
N TYR A 221 10.44 -10.14 -10.85
CA TYR A 221 10.00 -10.44 -12.21
C TYR A 221 11.18 -10.80 -13.12
N HIS A 222 12.27 -10.04 -13.05
CA HIS A 222 13.46 -10.32 -13.82
C HIS A 222 14.03 -11.70 -13.46
N SER A 223 14.16 -11.98 -12.16
CA SER A 223 14.61 -13.30 -11.66
C SER A 223 13.72 -14.44 -12.15
N TRP A 224 12.40 -14.23 -12.13
CA TRP A 224 11.43 -15.19 -12.66
C TRP A 224 11.57 -15.42 -14.17
N GLN A 225 11.75 -14.36 -14.96
CA GLN A 225 11.95 -14.47 -16.41
C GLN A 225 13.23 -15.22 -16.76
N GLU A 226 14.33 -14.95 -16.05
CA GLU A 226 15.58 -15.68 -16.26
C GLU A 226 15.44 -17.16 -15.89
N PHE A 227 14.83 -17.46 -14.74
CA PHE A 227 14.56 -18.81 -14.30
C PHE A 227 13.70 -19.57 -15.30
N SER A 228 12.52 -19.04 -15.64
CA SER A 228 11.56 -19.69 -16.52
C SER A 228 12.12 -19.93 -17.92
N LYS A 229 12.91 -18.99 -18.46
CA LYS A 229 13.61 -19.17 -19.74
C LYS A 229 14.61 -20.33 -19.69
N LYS A 230 15.40 -20.44 -18.60
CA LYS A 230 16.37 -21.52 -18.42
C LYS A 230 15.68 -22.87 -18.28
N ILE A 231 14.64 -22.98 -17.45
CA ILE A 231 13.87 -24.22 -17.28
C ILE A 231 13.26 -24.66 -18.61
N ARG A 232 12.60 -23.75 -19.35
CA ARG A 232 12.02 -24.10 -20.67
C ARG A 232 13.07 -24.54 -21.68
N ALA A 233 14.30 -24.03 -21.61
CA ALA A 233 15.38 -24.44 -22.50
C ALA A 233 15.93 -25.83 -22.17
N THR A 234 15.90 -26.22 -20.89
CA THR A 234 16.35 -27.54 -20.42
C THR A 234 15.26 -28.62 -20.53
N SER A 235 13.98 -28.23 -20.41
CA SER A 235 12.82 -29.13 -20.51
C SER A 235 12.29 -29.32 -21.95
N CYS A 236 12.92 -28.73 -22.98
CA CYS A 236 12.59 -28.97 -24.40
C CYS A 236 13.53 -30.01 -25.01
#